data_AF-A0A3N5PFP3-F1
#
_entry.id   AF-A0A3N5PFP3-F1
#
_cell.length_a   1.000
_cell.length_b   1.000
_cell.length_c   1.000
_cell.angle_alpha   90.00
_cell.angle_beta   90.00
_cell.angle_gamma   90.00
#
_symmetry.space_group_name_H-M   'P 1'
#
loop_
_entity.id
_entity.type
_entity.pdbx_description
1 polymer ?
#
loop_
_entity_poly.entity_id
_entity_poly.type
_entity_poly.pdbx_seq_one_letter_code
_entity_poly.pdbx_strand_id
1 'polypeptide(L)' 'MKVKRMTDLALKDKRVLIREDLNVPVKDGEVTSTARIDAALPTLKLALDAGARVMVMSHLGRPKEGKPDPAASLKPVA' A
#
# COMPACT_ATOMS: atom_id res chain seq x y z
N MET A 1 -4.91 23.22 -3.91
CA MET A 1 -6.07 22.48 -3.33
C MET A 1 -5.81 22.29 -1.83
N LYS A 2 -6.79 22.54 -0.95
CA LYS A 2 -6.61 22.39 0.50
C LYS A 2 -6.99 20.97 0.91
N VAL A 3 -6.00 20.10 1.05
CA VAL A 3 -6.17 18.72 1.52
C VAL A 3 -5.61 18.64 2.93
N LYS A 4 -6.34 18.02 3.87
CA LYS A 4 -5.82 17.74 5.21
C LYS A 4 -4.66 16.76 5.10
N ARG A 5 -3.48 17.10 5.62
CA ARG A 5 -2.32 16.20 5.54
C ARG A 5 -2.41 15.19 6.67
N MET A 6 -1.91 13.97 6.42
CA MET A 6 -1.79 12.95 7.45
C MET A 6 -0.93 13.43 8.63
N THR A 7 0.11 14.23 8.35
CA THR A 7 1.01 14.84 9.35
C THR A 7 0.31 15.80 10.30
N ASP A 8 -0.89 16.28 9.96
CA ASP A 8 -1.65 17.22 10.77
C ASP A 8 -2.63 16.52 11.73
N LEU A 9 -2.62 15.18 11.76
CA LEU A 9 -3.58 14.35 12.49
C LEU A 9 -2.88 13.55 13.61
N ALA A 10 -3.57 13.34 14.73
CA ALA A 10 -3.13 12.43 15.77
C ALA A 10 -3.42 10.97 15.38
N LEU A 11 -2.37 10.19 15.11
CA LEU A 11 -2.50 8.82 14.60
C LEU A 11 -2.36 7.72 15.68
N LYS A 12 -1.88 8.09 16.87
CA LYS A 12 -1.63 7.14 17.97
C LYS A 12 -2.88 6.32 18.30
N ASP A 13 -2.71 5.00 18.39
CA ASP A 13 -3.75 4.00 18.68
C ASP A 13 -4.89 3.95 17.64
N LYS A 14 -4.77 4.66 16.51
CA LYS A 14 -5.75 4.61 15.42
C LYS A 14 -5.41 3.50 14.44
N ARG A 15 -6.45 2.92 13.84
CA ARG A 15 -6.34 2.09 12.64
C ARG A 15 -6.34 3.00 11.42
N VAL A 16 -5.27 3.02 10.65
CA VAL A 16 -5.10 3.92 9.50
C VAL A 16 -5.04 3.08 8.23
N LEU A 17 -6.05 3.23 7.37
CA LEU A 17 -6.07 2.62 6.04
C LEU A 17 -5.35 3.54 5.06
N ILE A 18 -4.30 3.05 4.42
CA ILE A 18 -3.48 3.81 3.49
C ILE A 18 -3.58 3.14 2.11
N ARG A 19 -4.05 3.90 1.12
CA ARG A 19 -4.11 3.48 -0.27
C ARG A 19 -2.79 3.82 -0.94
N GLU A 20 -1.99 2.79 -1.19
CA GLU A 20 -0.68 2.91 -1.84
C GLU A 20 -0.75 2.45 -3.29
N ASP A 21 0.17 2.93 -4.13
CA ASP A 21 0.38 2.38 -5.46
C ASP A 21 1.44 1.27 -5.41
N LEU A 22 1.02 0.05 -5.14
CA LEU A 22 1.88 -1.13 -5.15
C LEU A 22 1.72 -1.98 -6.43
N ASN A 23 1.31 -1.36 -7.54
CA ASN A 23 1.18 -2.05 -8.82
C ASN A 23 2.56 -2.24 -9.47
N VAL A 24 3.29 -3.23 -8.95
CA VAL A 24 4.65 -3.58 -9.36
C VAL A 24 4.66 -4.73 -10.38
N PRO A 25 5.69 -4.82 -11.24
CA PRO A 25 5.82 -5.96 -12.14
C PRO A 25 6.17 -7.23 -11.35
N VAL A 26 5.32 -8.25 -11.48
CA VAL A 26 5.51 -9.59 -10.90
C VAL A 26 5.76 -10.58 -12.03
N LYS A 27 6.81 -11.39 -11.91
CA LYS A 27 7.14 -12.47 -12.85
C LYS A 27 7.42 -13.73 -12.03
N ASP A 28 6.79 -14.84 -12.41
CA ASP A 28 6.97 -16.14 -11.75
C ASP A 28 6.74 -16.11 -10.22
N GLY A 29 5.85 -15.22 -9.76
CA GLY A 29 5.54 -15.03 -8.34
C GLY A 29 6.51 -14.13 -7.57
N GLU A 30 7.48 -13.50 -8.25
CA GLU A 30 8.46 -12.61 -7.64
C GLU A 30 8.33 -11.17 -8.17
N VAL A 31 8.55 -10.19 -7.28
CA VAL A 31 8.60 -8.77 -7.64
C VAL A 31 9.91 -8.48 -8.36
N THR A 32 9.82 -7.96 -9.58
CA THR A 32 11.00 -7.66 -10.42
C THR A 32 11.47 -6.21 -10.31
N SER A 33 10.69 -5.34 -9.66
CA SER A 33 11.08 -3.95 -9.36
C SER A 33 10.42 -3.44 -8.09
N THR A 34 11.23 -2.87 -7.19
CA THR A 34 10.79 -2.39 -5.87
C THR A 34 10.48 -0.89 -5.84
N ALA A 35 10.71 -0.14 -6.92
CA ALA A 35 10.67 1.32 -6.90
C ALA A 35 9.38 1.92 -6.29
N ARG A 36 8.23 1.29 -6.51
CA ARG A 36 6.95 1.72 -5.93
C ARG A 36 6.79 1.34 -4.46
N ILE A 37 7.30 0.17 -4.08
CA ILE A 37 7.33 -0.26 -2.68
C ILE A 37 8.21 0.71 -1.88
N ASP A 38 9.40 1.00 -2.40
CA ASP A 38 10.36 1.92 -1.78
C ASP A 38 9.77 3.33 -1.63
N ALA A 39 9.02 3.80 -2.63
CA ALA A 39 8.33 5.08 -2.59
C ALA A 39 7.21 5.17 -1.53
N ALA A 40 6.58 4.05 -1.17
CA ALA A 40 5.53 4.00 -0.13
C ALA A 40 6.12 4.02 1.30
N LEU A 41 7.36 3.52 1.48
CA LEU A 41 7.97 3.35 2.80
C LEU A 41 7.95 4.60 3.70
N PRO A 42 8.24 5.83 3.21
CA PRO A 42 8.23 7.01 4.08
C PRO A 42 6.87 7.27 4.72
N THR A 43 5.77 7.10 3.97
CA THR A 43 4.40 7.30 4.46
C THR A 43 4.04 6.23 5.49
N LEU A 44 4.35 4.96 5.21
CA LEU A 44 4.06 3.85 6.11
C LEU A 44 4.84 3.95 7.42
N LYS A 45 6.14 4.27 7.34
CA LYS A 45 7.00 4.48 8.52
C LYS A 45 6.49 5.63 9.37
N LEU A 46 6.14 6.76 8.76
CA LEU A 46 5.59 7.92 9.50
C LEU A 46 4.33 7.55 10.29
N ALA A 47 3.41 6.79 9.70
CA ALA A 47 2.21 6.35 10.39
C ALA A 47 2.51 5.36 11.54
N LEU A 48 3.43 4.41 11.31
CA LEU A 48 3.88 3.46 12.33
C LEU A 48 4.58 4.17 13.50
N ASP A 49 5.51 5.07 13.22
CA ASP A 49 6.27 5.85 14.21
C ASP A 49 5.35 6.75 15.05
N ALA A 50 4.24 7.22 14.46
CA ALA A 50 3.18 7.96 15.16
C ALA A 50 2.28 7.07 16.04
N GLY A 51 2.54 5.75 16.12
CA GLY A 51 1.80 4.79 16.93
C GLY A 51 0.51 4.29 16.30
N ALA A 52 0.36 4.39 14.98
CA ALA A 52 -0.80 3.87 14.28
C ALA A 52 -0.73 2.36 14.04
N ARG A 53 -1.90 1.73 13.90
CA ARG A 53 -2.05 0.40 13.32
C ARG A 53 -2.32 0.56 11.83
N VAL A 54 -1.29 0.37 11.01
CA VAL A 54 -1.35 0.61 9.56
C VAL A 54 -2.01 -0.57 8.84
N MET A 55 -2.93 -0.26 7.93
CA MET A 55 -3.53 -1.20 6.97
C MET A 55 -3.26 -0.67 5.57
N VAL A 56 -2.63 -1.48 4.72
CA VAL A 56 -2.26 -1.07 3.35
C VAL A 56 -3.22 -1.70 2.36
N MET A 57 -3.69 -0.92 1.40
CA MET A 57 -4.48 -1.41 0.27
C MET A 57 -3.86 -0.94 -1.04
N SER A 58 -3.92 -1.79 -2.06
CA SER A 58 -3.51 -1.45 -3.42
C SER A 58 -4.34 -2.22 -4.44
N HIS A 59 -4.10 -1.92 -5.71
CA HIS A 59 -4.42 -2.78 -6.85
C HIS A 59 -3.13 -3.42 -7.37
N LEU A 60 -3.28 -4.49 -8.15
CA LEU A 60 -2.22 -5.07 -8.96
C LEU A 60 -2.83 -5.48 -10.31
N GLY A 61 -2.19 -5.10 -11.42
CA GLY A 61 -2.68 -5.43 -12.75
C GLY A 61 -4.08 -4.87 -13.04
N ARG A 62 -4.88 -5.63 -13.80
CA ARG A 62 -6.24 -5.25 -14.25
C ARG A 62 -7.21 -6.44 -14.15
N PRO A 63 -7.44 -7.00 -12.94
CA PRO A 63 -8.40 -8.08 -12.75
C PRO A 63 -9.82 -7.59 -13.07
N LYS A 64 -10.70 -8.52 -13.44
CA LYS A 64 -12.12 -8.22 -13.61
C LYS A 64 -12.81 -8.19 -12.25
N GLU A 65 -13.54 -7.12 -11.96
CA GLU A 65 -14.32 -7.00 -10.73
C GLU A 65 -15.25 -8.21 -10.52
N GLY A 66 -15.34 -8.68 -9.27
CA GLY A 66 -16.10 -9.86 -8.90
C GLY A 66 -15.46 -11.20 -9.32
N LYS A 67 -14.31 -11.19 -10.01
CA LYS A 67 -13.58 -12.41 -10.41
C LYS A 67 -12.15 -12.38 -9.88
N PRO A 68 -11.85 -13.12 -8.79
CA PRO A 68 -10.49 -13.24 -8.30
C PRO A 68 -9.55 -13.79 -9.38
N ASP A 69 -8.43 -13.11 -9.58
CA ASP A 69 -7.35 -13.53 -10.48
C ASP A 69 -6.08 -13.76 -9.64
N PRO A 70 -5.60 -15.02 -9.52
CA PRO A 70 -4.38 -15.32 -8.77
C PRO A 70 -3.14 -14.54 -9.26
N ALA A 71 -3.06 -14.20 -10.55
CA ALA A 71 -1.95 -13.43 -11.11
C ALA A 71 -1.98 -11.94 -10.68
N ALA A 72 -3.15 -11.44 -10.29
CA ALA A 72 -3.35 -10.10 -9.74
C ALA A 72 -3.35 -10.08 -8.21
N SER A 73 -2.96 -11.18 -7.55
CA SER A 73 -2.86 -11.25 -6.10
C SER A 73 -1.73 -10.35 -5.58
N LEU A 74 -1.98 -9.62 -4.49
CA LEU A 74 -0.95 -8.84 -3.79
C LEU A 74 -0.01 -9.68 -2.93
N LYS A 75 -0.22 -11.01 -2.83
CA LYS A 75 0.60 -11.90 -1.98
C LYS A 75 2.12 -11.78 -2.23
N PRO A 76 2.63 -11.68 -3.48
CA PRO A 76 4.07 -11.50 -3.73
C PRO A 76 4.65 -10.16 -3.25
N VAL A 77 3.79 -9.18 -2.96
CA VAL A 77 4.17 -7.82 -2.56
C VAL A 77 4.17 -7.67 -1.04
N ALA A 78 3.49 -8.57 -0.31
CA ALA A 78 3.31 -8.54 1.14
C ALA A 78 4.37 -9.37 1.88
#